data_AF-A0A917PGB5-F1
#
_entry.id   AF-A0A917PGB5-F1
#
_cell.length_a   1.000
_cell.length_b   1.000
_cell.length_c   1.000
_cell.angle_alpha   90.00
_cell.angle_beta   90.00
_cell.angle_gamma   90.00
#
_symmetry.space_group_name_H-M   'P 1'
#
loop_
_entity.id
_entity.type
_entity.pdbx_description
1 polymer ?
#
loop_
_entity_poly.entity_id
_entity_poly.type
_entity_poly.pdbx_seq_one_letter_code
_entity_poly.pdbx_strand_id
1 'polypeptide(L)'
;MRATWRFAPREDGYERVHELEDNVVIESEWEQPRPFVDHLVEQRKALHLLVFLFGTALSFREHRVRDESIAARLMSGEIFEHPFVEVISARTIRERAQPIPSKDKLGRPLLVLEELGAEGLAEWASNYDAWERFILPAVSIVGRRHRFAEDIVMSTSMSLEAAGQLLGERPGEAATYHRGRRTTATYVYRCLELLGIRWGDYIHSQVGLAKAIANNYNSVKHADRGSFPDHAETFLIGDVNELVVRLLAVRLTGQADELLGRYREGSELWEIKQRFDAYRIRIADVAGTWQAIPSDAAAEGAT
;
A
#
# COMPACT_ATOMS: atom_id res chain seq x y z
N MET A 1 6.06 18.89 1.74
CA MET A 1 4.88 19.02 0.85
C MET A 1 4.22 20.35 1.10
N ARG A 2 3.66 20.98 0.07
CA ARG A 2 2.92 22.24 0.19
C ARG A 2 1.60 22.12 -0.56
N ALA A 3 0.50 22.52 0.07
CA ALA A 3 -0.77 22.69 -0.61
C ALA A 3 -0.72 24.00 -1.42
N THR A 4 -1.04 23.93 -2.70
CA THR A 4 -1.16 25.10 -3.56
C THR A 4 -2.57 25.17 -4.13
N TRP A 5 -3.28 26.24 -3.77
CA TRP A 5 -4.60 26.52 -4.29
C TRP A 5 -4.46 27.13 -5.68
N ARG A 6 -5.11 26.52 -6.68
CA ARG A 6 -5.24 27.09 -8.01
C ARG A 6 -6.70 27.23 -8.38
N PHE A 7 -7.01 28.38 -8.97
CA PHE A 7 -8.28 28.65 -9.60
C PHE A 7 -8.16 28.34 -11.09
N ALA A 8 -8.92 27.35 -11.55
CA ALA A 8 -9.10 27.09 -12.97
C ALA A 8 -10.57 27.30 -13.34
N PRO A 9 -10.93 28.34 -14.12
CA PRO A 9 -12.30 28.48 -14.60
C PRO A 9 -12.60 27.38 -15.62
N ARG A 10 -13.65 26.59 -15.39
CA ARG A 10 -14.18 25.65 -16.38
C ARG A 10 -15.55 26.15 -16.86
N GLU A 11 -15.67 26.43 -18.15
CA GLU A 11 -16.96 26.71 -18.78
C GLU A 11 -17.53 25.40 -19.34
N ASP A 12 -18.59 24.89 -18.72
CA ASP A 12 -19.35 23.76 -19.26
C ASP A 12 -20.75 24.23 -19.65
N GLY A 13 -20.81 25.12 -20.65
CA GLY A 13 -21.98 25.53 -21.46
C GLY A 13 -23.26 26.07 -20.78
N TYR A 14 -23.47 25.80 -19.49
CA TYR A 14 -24.71 26.03 -18.74
C TYR A 14 -24.45 26.48 -17.29
N GLU A 15 -23.26 26.21 -16.72
CA GLU A 15 -22.87 26.73 -15.40
C GLU A 15 -21.40 27.18 -15.36
N ARG A 16 -21.14 28.32 -14.70
CA ARG A 16 -19.79 28.70 -14.28
C ARG A 16 -19.45 27.92 -13.02
N VAL A 17 -18.77 26.80 -13.19
CA VAL A 17 -18.26 26.01 -12.06
C VAL A 17 -16.90 26.58 -11.66
N HIS A 18 -16.79 27.07 -10.43
CA HIS A 18 -15.50 27.41 -9.82
C HIS A 18 -14.90 26.16 -9.22
N GLU A 19 -13.96 25.54 -9.92
CA GLU A 19 -13.21 24.40 -9.41
C GLU A 19 -11.99 24.92 -8.64
N LEU A 20 -12.04 24.77 -7.32
CA LEU A 20 -10.87 25.00 -6.46
C LEU A 20 -10.01 23.74 -6.51
N GLU A 21 -8.94 23.78 -7.28
CA GLU A 21 -7.97 22.69 -7.32
C GLU A 21 -7.00 22.85 -6.15
N ASP A 22 -7.06 21.92 -5.19
CA ASP A 22 -6.04 21.76 -4.17
C ASP A 22 -4.97 20.81 -4.70
N ASN A 23 -3.93 21.38 -5.31
CA ASN A 23 -2.80 20.61 -5.80
C ASN A 23 -1.79 20.43 -4.67
N VAL A 24 -1.63 19.18 -4.23
CA VAL A 24 -0.55 18.78 -3.32
C VAL A 24 0.75 18.70 -4.12
N VAL A 25 1.73 19.53 -3.74
CA VAL A 25 3.03 19.59 -4.40
C VAL A 25 4.10 18.93 -3.54
N ILE A 26 4.91 18.08 -4.17
CA ILE A 26 6.17 17.59 -3.63
C ILE A 26 7.28 18.44 -4.25
N GLU A 27 7.92 19.23 -3.40
CA GLU A 27 9.08 20.03 -3.76
C GLU A 27 10.33 19.38 -3.17
N SER A 28 11.43 19.44 -3.93
CA SER A 28 12.70 18.81 -3.60
C SER A 28 13.81 19.70 -4.13
N GLU A 29 14.82 19.94 -3.30
CA GLU A 29 15.90 20.90 -3.55
C GLU A 29 17.24 20.28 -3.13
N TRP A 30 18.31 20.65 -3.84
CA TRP A 30 19.68 20.26 -3.54
C TRP A 30 20.57 21.50 -3.54
N GLU A 31 21.59 21.51 -2.70
CA GLU A 31 22.60 22.59 -2.67
C GLU A 31 23.33 22.73 -4.01
N GLN A 32 23.58 21.61 -4.69
CA GLN A 32 24.15 21.58 -6.03
C GLN A 32 23.07 21.15 -7.04
N PRO A 33 22.98 21.80 -8.21
CA PRO A 33 22.00 21.43 -9.23
C PRO A 33 22.06 19.93 -9.56
N ARG A 34 20.88 19.29 -9.55
CA ARG A 34 20.73 17.87 -9.90
C ARG A 34 19.81 17.71 -11.11
N PRO A 35 20.06 16.70 -11.96
CA PRO A 35 19.13 16.35 -13.03
C PRO A 35 17.73 16.04 -12.49
N PHE A 36 16.70 16.39 -13.26
CA PHE A 36 15.29 16.09 -12.97
C PHE A 36 15.04 14.63 -12.52
N VAL A 37 15.77 13.67 -13.09
CA VAL A 37 15.60 12.25 -12.76
C VAL A 37 15.96 11.94 -11.31
N ASP A 38 16.93 12.63 -10.73
CA ASP A 38 17.35 12.43 -9.34
C ASP A 38 16.25 12.93 -8.39
N HIS A 39 15.67 14.11 -8.71
CA HIS A 39 14.50 14.63 -8.00
C HIS A 39 13.32 13.66 -8.08
N LEU A 40 13.04 13.11 -9.27
CA LEU A 40 11.93 12.18 -9.49
C LEU A 40 12.09 10.89 -8.66
N VAL A 41 13.31 10.38 -8.47
CA VAL A 41 13.58 9.20 -7.65
C VAL A 41 13.16 9.45 -6.19
N GLU A 42 13.59 10.58 -5.59
CA GLU A 42 13.22 10.92 -4.21
C GLU A 42 11.72 11.22 -4.07
N GLN A 43 11.13 11.93 -5.04
CA GLN A 43 9.69 12.19 -5.06
C GLN A 43 8.87 10.89 -5.15
N ARG A 44 9.36 9.88 -5.89
CA ARG A 44 8.70 8.57 -5.96
C ARG A 44 8.70 7.83 -4.62
N LYS A 45 9.73 7.98 -3.79
CA LYS A 45 9.71 7.42 -2.43
C LYS A 45 8.51 7.95 -1.65
N ALA A 46 8.29 9.26 -1.68
CA ALA A 46 7.14 9.88 -1.04
C ALA A 46 5.81 9.42 -1.66
N LEU A 47 5.71 9.36 -3.00
CA LEU A 47 4.51 8.86 -3.68
C LEU A 47 4.17 7.43 -3.27
N HIS A 48 5.16 6.55 -3.16
CA HIS A 48 4.93 5.16 -2.76
C HIS A 48 4.36 5.04 -1.34
N LEU A 49 4.85 5.86 -0.41
CA LEU A 49 4.27 5.93 0.92
C LEU A 49 2.80 6.37 0.87
N LEU A 50 2.49 7.43 0.10
CA LEU A 50 1.11 7.89 -0.07
C LEU A 50 0.20 6.78 -0.62
N VAL A 51 0.67 5.99 -1.59
CA VAL A 51 -0.10 4.85 -2.12
C VAL A 51 -0.41 3.83 -1.02
N PHE A 52 0.52 3.55 -0.10
CA PHE A 52 0.24 2.68 1.05
C PHE A 52 -0.73 3.30 2.05
N LEU A 53 -0.59 4.60 2.34
CA LEU A 53 -1.48 5.30 3.26
C LEU A 53 -2.93 5.26 2.75
N PHE A 54 -3.14 5.64 1.49
CA PHE A 54 -4.49 5.71 0.90
C PHE A 54 -5.00 4.36 0.36
N GLY A 55 -4.14 3.38 0.12
CA GLY A 55 -4.55 2.08 -0.44
C GLY A 55 -5.08 2.18 -1.87
N THR A 56 -4.65 3.19 -2.64
CA THR A 56 -5.09 3.40 -4.02
C THR A 56 -3.99 4.03 -4.86
N ALA A 57 -4.12 3.89 -6.18
CA ALA A 57 -3.26 4.51 -7.17
C ALA A 57 -3.18 6.03 -6.97
N LEU A 58 -1.95 6.56 -6.94
CA LEU A 58 -1.64 7.98 -7.02
C LEU A 58 -0.63 8.19 -8.15
N SER A 59 -0.65 9.37 -8.77
CA SER A 59 0.07 9.62 -10.02
C SER A 59 0.53 11.07 -10.09
N PHE A 60 1.74 11.31 -10.59
CA PHE A 60 2.19 12.66 -10.87
C PHE A 60 1.39 13.28 -12.01
N ARG A 61 0.89 14.50 -11.82
CA ARG A 61 0.10 15.24 -12.81
C ARG A 61 0.93 16.20 -13.63
N GLU A 62 1.90 16.80 -12.97
CA GLU A 62 2.74 17.84 -13.51
C GLU A 62 4.10 17.75 -12.84
N HIS A 63 5.15 18.01 -13.60
CA HIS A 63 6.48 18.23 -13.06
C HIS A 63 6.95 19.60 -13.47
N ARG A 64 7.59 20.31 -12.54
CA ARG A 64 8.23 21.58 -12.82
C ARG A 64 9.64 21.59 -12.28
N VAL A 65 10.53 22.26 -13.00
CA VAL A 65 11.91 22.48 -12.57
C VAL A 65 12.19 23.98 -12.54
N ARG A 66 13.05 24.38 -11.61
CA ARG A 66 13.60 25.73 -11.54
C ARG A 66 15.11 25.59 -11.61
N ASP A 67 15.74 26.38 -12.46
CA ASP A 67 17.18 26.37 -12.67
C ASP A 67 17.66 27.79 -13.00
N GLU A 68 18.89 28.13 -12.61
CA GLU A 68 19.48 29.46 -12.84
C GLU A 68 19.64 29.77 -14.34
N SER A 69 19.75 28.77 -15.21
CA SER A 69 19.78 28.97 -16.66
C SER A 69 18.42 29.41 -17.24
N ILE A 70 17.33 29.19 -16.49
CA ILE A 70 15.96 29.49 -16.88
C ILE A 70 15.56 30.81 -16.21
N ALA A 71 15.91 31.93 -16.87
CA ALA A 71 15.70 33.27 -16.33
C ALA A 71 14.59 34.00 -17.08
N ALA A 72 13.64 34.57 -16.33
CA ALA A 72 12.72 35.59 -16.84
C ALA A 72 13.43 36.94 -16.82
N ARG A 73 13.46 37.61 -17.98
CA ARG A 73 14.19 38.87 -18.18
C ARG A 73 13.24 40.01 -18.53
N LEU A 74 13.54 41.20 -18.02
CA LEU A 74 12.92 42.44 -18.45
C LEU A 74 13.42 42.81 -19.85
N MET A 75 12.73 43.75 -20.51
CA MET A 75 13.17 44.29 -21.82
C MET A 75 14.55 44.94 -21.76
N SER A 76 15.00 45.37 -20.57
CA SER A 76 16.35 45.87 -20.31
C SER A 76 17.43 44.78 -20.29
N GLY A 77 17.05 43.49 -20.31
CA GLY A 77 17.96 42.35 -20.18
C GLY A 77 18.23 41.90 -18.74
N GLU A 78 17.78 42.68 -17.75
CA GLU A 78 17.85 42.37 -16.33
C GLU A 78 17.03 41.13 -15.98
N ILE A 79 17.60 40.22 -15.19
CA ILE A 79 16.91 39.03 -14.68
C ILE A 79 16.08 39.46 -13.47
N PHE A 80 14.78 39.20 -13.48
CA PHE A 80 13.91 39.51 -12.34
C PHE A 80 13.41 38.26 -11.59
N GLU A 81 13.39 37.09 -12.25
CA GLU A 81 12.95 35.84 -11.62
C GLU A 81 13.54 34.60 -12.33
N HIS A 82 13.67 33.50 -11.60
CA HIS A 82 13.87 32.15 -12.15
C HIS A 82 12.59 31.32 -11.93
N PRO A 83 11.66 31.28 -12.90
CA PRO A 83 10.38 30.62 -12.71
C PRO A 83 10.50 29.09 -12.77
N PHE A 84 9.56 28.41 -12.11
CA PHE A 84 9.33 26.99 -12.34
C PHE A 84 8.73 26.77 -13.73
N VAL A 85 9.42 26.01 -14.58
CA VAL A 85 8.94 25.62 -15.92
C VAL A 85 8.51 24.17 -15.96
N GLU A 86 7.45 23.88 -16.72
CA GLU A 86 6.94 22.51 -16.89
C GLU A 86 7.95 21.62 -17.64
N VAL A 87 8.13 20.40 -17.14
CA VAL A 87 8.93 19.36 -17.80
C VAL A 87 8.05 18.17 -18.13
N ILE A 88 8.05 17.79 -19.40
CA ILE A 88 7.39 16.58 -19.87
C ILE A 88 8.40 15.44 -19.91
N SER A 89 8.18 14.41 -19.08
CA SER A 89 9.03 13.23 -19.04
C SER A 89 8.33 12.01 -19.64
N ALA A 90 9.01 11.27 -20.51
CA ALA A 90 8.54 9.97 -20.99
C ALA A 90 8.29 8.96 -19.85
N ARG A 91 8.90 9.17 -18.67
CA ARG A 91 8.75 8.31 -17.50
C ARG A 91 7.40 8.48 -16.78
N THR A 92 6.79 9.67 -16.88
CA THR A 92 5.58 10.03 -16.12
C THR A 92 4.44 10.51 -17.01
N ILE A 93 4.63 10.61 -18.34
CA ILE A 93 3.58 11.04 -19.27
C ILE A 93 2.31 10.19 -19.19
N ARG A 94 2.44 8.88 -18.92
CA ARG A 94 1.30 7.97 -18.74
C ARG A 94 0.58 8.20 -17.41
N GLU A 95 1.28 8.70 -16.40
CA GLU A 95 0.74 9.03 -15.08
C GLU A 95 -0.16 10.27 -15.16
N ARG A 96 0.24 11.27 -15.96
CA ARG A 96 -0.57 12.47 -16.22
C ARG A 96 -1.99 12.14 -16.70
N ALA A 97 -2.11 11.14 -17.58
CA ALA A 97 -3.39 10.72 -18.16
C ALA A 97 -4.23 9.80 -17.25
N GLN A 98 -3.72 9.39 -16.08
CA GLN A 98 -4.52 8.55 -15.17
C GLN A 98 -5.71 9.35 -14.61
N PRO A 99 -6.84 8.72 -14.30
CA PRO A 99 -7.93 9.41 -13.63
C PRO A 99 -7.56 9.74 -12.18
N ILE A 100 -8.21 10.76 -11.63
CA ILE A 100 -8.08 11.15 -10.22
C ILE A 100 -8.93 10.17 -9.38
N PRO A 101 -8.40 9.58 -8.29
CA PRO A 101 -9.21 8.77 -7.38
C PRO A 101 -10.39 9.57 -6.82
N SER A 102 -11.52 8.91 -6.58
CA SER A 102 -12.68 9.57 -5.97
C SER A 102 -12.38 9.98 -4.52
N LYS A 103 -13.06 11.03 -4.03
CA LYS A 103 -12.91 11.50 -2.64
C LYS A 103 -13.17 10.39 -1.62
N ASP A 104 -14.14 9.52 -1.88
CA ASP A 104 -14.44 8.37 -1.01
C ASP A 104 -13.24 7.44 -0.82
N LYS A 105 -12.45 7.22 -1.88
CA LYS A 105 -11.22 6.40 -1.80
C LYS A 105 -10.09 7.08 -1.06
N LEU A 106 -10.09 8.41 -1.03
CA LEU A 106 -9.07 9.20 -0.34
C LEU A 106 -9.49 9.58 1.09
N GLY A 107 -10.74 9.34 1.48
CA GLY A 107 -11.32 9.83 2.73
C GLY A 107 -10.89 9.08 3.99
N ARG A 108 -10.20 7.95 3.87
CA ARG A 108 -9.78 7.10 5.01
C ARG A 108 -8.34 6.58 4.83
N PRO A 109 -7.32 7.46 4.87
CA PRO A 109 -5.95 6.99 4.89
C PRO A 109 -5.62 6.27 6.20
N LEU A 110 -4.59 5.43 6.21
CA LEU A 110 -4.08 4.80 7.44
C LEU A 110 -3.53 5.82 8.43
N LEU A 111 -2.82 6.83 7.92
CA LEU A 111 -2.36 8.00 8.65
C LEU A 111 -2.46 9.23 7.74
N VAL A 112 -2.74 10.38 8.33
CA VAL A 112 -2.61 11.68 7.65
C VAL A 112 -1.16 12.19 7.75
N LEU A 113 -0.80 13.15 6.90
CA LEU A 113 0.57 13.68 6.85
C LEU A 113 0.97 14.41 8.14
N GLU A 114 -0.02 14.98 8.85
CA GLU A 114 0.16 15.61 10.15
C GLU A 114 0.60 14.59 11.22
N GLU A 115 0.04 13.38 11.20
CA GLU A 115 0.43 12.29 12.10
C GLU A 115 1.80 11.72 11.74
N LEU A 116 2.14 11.70 10.45
CA LEU A 116 3.43 11.22 9.97
C LEU A 116 4.58 12.19 10.30
N GLY A 117 4.33 13.49 10.15
CA GLY A 117 5.33 14.54 10.37
C GLY A 117 6.56 14.44 9.45
N ALA A 118 7.51 15.35 9.67
CA ALA A 118 8.78 15.37 8.93
C ALA A 118 9.68 14.17 9.31
N GLU A 119 9.66 13.78 10.59
CA GLU A 119 10.46 12.67 11.11
C GLU A 119 10.05 11.34 10.46
N GLY A 120 8.75 11.07 10.34
CA GLY A 120 8.28 9.84 9.71
C GLY A 120 8.57 9.77 8.21
N LEU A 121 8.55 10.90 7.51
CA LEU A 121 8.99 10.98 6.10
C LEU A 121 10.48 10.73 5.94
N ALA A 122 11.31 11.27 6.85
CA ALA A 122 12.75 11.05 6.85
C ALA A 122 13.10 9.58 7.14
N GLU A 123 12.44 8.96 8.11
CA GLU A 123 12.63 7.55 8.46
C GLU A 123 12.15 6.62 7.34
N TRP A 124 11.05 6.95 6.67
CA TRP A 124 10.64 6.23 5.46
C TRP A 124 11.70 6.29 4.36
N ALA A 125 12.22 7.49 4.08
CA ALA A 125 13.21 7.69 3.03
C ALA A 125 14.54 6.96 3.34
N SER A 126 14.95 6.92 4.61
CA SER A 126 16.17 6.24 5.05
C SER A 126 16.06 4.71 4.94
N ASN A 127 14.86 4.15 5.19
CA ASN A 127 14.60 2.72 5.08
C ASN A 127 14.34 2.26 3.63
N TYR A 128 13.97 3.17 2.73
CA TYR A 128 13.44 2.84 1.42
C TYR A 128 14.30 1.85 0.61
N ASP A 129 15.60 2.11 0.46
CA ASP A 129 16.48 1.32 -0.40
C ASP A 129 16.70 -0.10 0.17
N ALA A 130 16.84 -0.22 1.49
CA ALA A 130 16.96 -1.52 2.16
C ALA A 130 15.69 -2.37 2.03
N TRP A 131 14.53 -1.71 1.92
CA TRP A 131 13.22 -2.34 1.83
C TRP A 131 12.64 -2.37 0.41
N GLU A 132 13.41 -2.01 -0.62
CA GLU A 132 12.94 -1.86 -2.00
C GLU A 132 12.22 -3.12 -2.51
N ARG A 133 12.76 -4.31 -2.19
CA ARG A 133 12.16 -5.61 -2.57
C ARG A 133 10.81 -5.89 -1.92
N PHE A 134 10.53 -5.29 -0.78
CA PHE A 134 9.21 -5.29 -0.15
C PHE A 134 8.31 -4.21 -0.79
N ILE A 135 8.85 -3.00 -0.96
CA ILE A 135 8.08 -1.81 -1.38
C ILE A 135 7.57 -1.93 -2.81
N LEU A 136 8.45 -2.21 -3.78
CA LEU A 136 8.11 -2.07 -5.20
C LEU A 136 7.02 -3.04 -5.68
N PRO A 137 7.03 -4.34 -5.33
CA PRO A 137 5.96 -5.23 -5.76
C PRO A 137 4.61 -4.87 -5.11
N ALA A 138 4.63 -4.52 -3.82
CA ALA A 138 3.43 -4.17 -3.06
C ALA A 138 2.81 -2.86 -3.56
N VAL A 139 3.61 -1.80 -3.72
CA VAL A 139 3.08 -0.50 -4.18
C VAL A 139 2.53 -0.58 -5.60
N SER A 140 3.19 -1.37 -6.47
CA SER A 140 2.74 -1.58 -7.85
C SER A 140 1.36 -2.23 -7.89
N ILE A 141 1.10 -3.25 -7.07
CA ILE A 141 -0.19 -3.93 -7.07
C ILE A 141 -1.28 -3.16 -6.32
N VAL A 142 -0.95 -2.50 -5.21
CA VAL A 142 -1.89 -1.64 -4.44
C VAL A 142 -2.33 -0.46 -5.31
N GLY A 143 -1.41 0.11 -6.08
CA GLY A 143 -1.69 1.20 -7.01
C GLY A 143 -2.35 0.78 -8.33
N ARG A 144 -2.64 -0.52 -8.56
CA ARG A 144 -3.15 -0.98 -9.87
C ARG A 144 -4.68 -1.06 -9.89
N ARG A 145 -5.29 -0.53 -10.96
CA ARG A 145 -6.73 -0.68 -11.23
C ARG A 145 -7.01 -2.01 -11.95
N HIS A 146 -8.21 -2.56 -11.75
CA HIS A 146 -8.70 -3.79 -12.43
C HIS A 146 -7.71 -4.96 -12.35
N ARG A 147 -7.34 -5.30 -11.12
CA ARG A 147 -6.39 -6.36 -10.79
C ARG A 147 -7.14 -7.64 -10.40
N PHE A 148 -6.57 -8.78 -10.77
CA PHE A 148 -7.04 -10.09 -10.34
C PHE A 148 -6.61 -10.37 -8.89
N ALA A 149 -7.38 -11.18 -8.16
CA ALA A 149 -7.05 -11.50 -6.77
C ALA A 149 -5.72 -12.26 -6.68
N GLU A 150 -5.46 -13.12 -7.65
CA GLU A 150 -4.23 -13.89 -7.81
C GLU A 150 -3.00 -12.99 -7.95
N ASP A 151 -3.11 -11.90 -8.72
CA ASP A 151 -2.03 -10.91 -8.86
C ASP A 151 -1.74 -10.19 -7.54
N ILE A 152 -2.79 -9.89 -6.76
CA ILE A 152 -2.66 -9.33 -5.41
C ILE A 152 -1.91 -10.31 -4.52
N VAL A 153 -2.38 -11.56 -4.43
CA VAL A 153 -1.76 -12.59 -3.59
C VAL A 153 -0.31 -12.81 -3.98
N MET A 154 0.01 -12.95 -5.27
CA MET A 154 1.38 -13.13 -5.73
C MET A 154 2.29 -11.98 -5.34
N SER A 155 1.91 -10.75 -5.72
CA SER A 155 2.77 -9.58 -5.53
C SER A 155 2.98 -9.25 -4.06
N THR A 156 1.90 -9.31 -3.27
CA THR A 156 1.97 -9.05 -1.84
C THR A 156 2.69 -10.17 -1.08
N SER A 157 2.52 -11.44 -1.46
CA SER A 157 3.24 -12.54 -0.81
C SER A 157 4.75 -12.47 -1.06
N MET A 158 5.18 -12.08 -2.28
CA MET A 158 6.60 -11.82 -2.57
C MET A 158 7.14 -10.68 -1.70
N SER A 159 6.37 -9.60 -1.52
CA SER A 159 6.73 -8.50 -0.61
C SER A 159 6.85 -8.97 0.84
N LEU A 160 5.90 -9.78 1.33
CA LEU A 160 5.94 -10.33 2.69
C LEU A 160 7.11 -11.30 2.89
N GLU A 161 7.49 -12.08 1.86
CA GLU A 161 8.70 -12.91 1.91
C GLU A 161 9.96 -12.05 2.06
N ALA A 162 10.09 -10.97 1.28
CA ALA A 162 11.21 -10.04 1.36
C ALA A 162 11.26 -9.33 2.73
N ALA A 163 10.13 -8.84 3.23
CA ALA A 163 10.02 -8.23 4.55
C ALA A 163 10.39 -9.23 5.66
N GLY A 164 9.84 -10.44 5.63
CA GLY A 164 10.13 -11.47 6.62
C GLY A 164 11.59 -11.91 6.64
N GLN A 165 12.31 -11.81 5.52
CA GLN A 165 13.76 -12.04 5.49
C GLN A 165 14.51 -10.94 6.27
N LEU A 166 14.17 -9.68 6.04
CA LEU A 166 14.79 -8.52 6.72
C LEU A 166 14.50 -8.51 8.23
N LEU A 167 13.30 -8.93 8.64
CA LEU A 167 12.87 -8.92 10.04
C LEU A 167 13.60 -9.91 10.95
N GLY A 168 14.31 -10.90 10.39
CA GLY A 168 14.98 -11.94 11.17
C GLY A 168 14.02 -12.91 11.85
N GLU A 169 14.58 -13.82 12.67
CA GLU A 169 13.79 -14.85 13.36
C GLU A 169 12.82 -14.24 14.39
N ARG A 170 11.62 -14.83 14.51
CA ARG A 170 10.60 -14.44 15.50
C ARG A 170 10.20 -15.58 16.44
N PRO A 171 9.80 -15.27 17.69
CA PRO A 171 9.31 -16.29 18.62
C PRO A 171 8.17 -17.11 18.01
N GLY A 172 8.23 -18.44 18.19
CA GLY A 172 7.21 -19.36 17.69
C GLY A 172 7.26 -19.68 16.19
N GLU A 173 8.21 -19.11 15.41
CA GLU A 173 8.24 -19.31 13.95
C GLU A 173 8.48 -20.77 13.53
N ALA A 174 9.06 -21.60 14.39
CA ALA A 174 9.30 -23.02 14.15
C ALA A 174 8.01 -23.80 13.79
N ALA A 175 6.84 -23.34 14.24
CA ALA A 175 5.54 -23.92 13.91
C ALA A 175 5.17 -23.82 12.40
N THR A 176 5.90 -22.99 11.65
CA THR A 176 5.73 -22.79 10.20
C THR A 176 6.77 -23.54 9.35
N TYR A 177 7.72 -24.22 10.00
CA TYR A 177 8.79 -24.92 9.29
C TYR A 177 8.25 -26.16 8.60
N HIS A 178 8.86 -26.50 7.46
CA HIS A 178 8.63 -27.77 6.78
C HIS A 178 9.93 -28.56 6.77
N ARG A 179 9.94 -29.74 7.39
CA ARG A 179 11.14 -30.61 7.51
C ARG A 179 12.36 -29.85 8.05
N GLY A 180 12.14 -29.02 9.07
CA GLY A 180 13.18 -28.21 9.73
C GLY A 180 13.67 -27.01 8.91
N ARG A 181 13.05 -26.70 7.77
CA ARG A 181 13.41 -25.54 6.93
C ARG A 181 12.35 -24.47 6.96
N ARG A 182 12.80 -23.21 6.91
CA ARG A 182 11.93 -22.04 6.75
C ARG A 182 11.21 -22.09 5.40
N THR A 183 9.96 -21.67 5.39
CA THR A 183 9.10 -21.64 4.18
C THR A 183 8.53 -20.24 3.97
N THR A 184 7.76 -20.04 2.89
CA THR A 184 6.95 -18.82 2.70
C THR A 184 6.12 -18.49 3.95
N ALA A 185 5.48 -19.50 4.56
CA ALA A 185 4.70 -19.33 5.77
C ALA A 185 5.55 -18.78 6.93
N THR A 186 6.83 -19.13 7.00
CA THR A 186 7.75 -18.56 8.00
C THR A 186 7.95 -17.08 7.82
N TYR A 187 8.22 -16.63 6.60
CA TYR A 187 8.46 -15.21 6.35
C TYR A 187 7.19 -14.37 6.54
N VAL A 188 6.04 -14.87 6.08
CA VAL A 188 4.73 -14.25 6.34
C VAL A 188 4.43 -14.18 7.84
N TYR A 189 4.70 -15.27 8.58
CA TYR A 189 4.49 -15.28 10.04
C TYR A 189 5.31 -14.19 10.74
N ARG A 190 6.56 -13.94 10.34
CA ARG A 190 7.38 -12.89 10.93
C ARG A 190 6.75 -11.50 10.79
N CYS A 191 6.16 -11.23 9.62
CA CYS A 191 5.40 -9.99 9.38
C CYS A 191 4.16 -9.91 10.26
N LEU A 192 3.39 -10.99 10.34
CA LEU A 192 2.16 -11.07 11.13
C LEU A 192 2.42 -10.94 12.63
N GLU A 193 3.45 -11.61 13.15
CA GLU A 193 3.90 -11.55 14.54
C GLU A 193 4.31 -10.13 14.91
N LEU A 194 5.10 -9.47 14.06
CA LEU A 194 5.55 -8.10 14.28
C LEU A 194 4.40 -7.11 14.41
N LEU A 195 3.37 -7.25 13.56
CA LEU A 195 2.21 -6.36 13.60
C LEU A 195 1.30 -6.69 14.79
N GLY A 196 1.15 -7.98 15.12
CA GLY A 196 0.37 -8.43 16.28
C GLY A 196 -1.15 -8.20 16.14
N ILE A 197 -1.67 -8.12 14.91
CA ILE A 197 -3.07 -7.81 14.62
C ILE A 197 -3.99 -8.87 15.25
N ARG A 198 -5.07 -8.43 15.92
CA ARG A 198 -6.08 -9.34 16.48
C ARG A 198 -7.22 -9.54 15.50
N TRP A 199 -7.19 -10.68 14.82
CA TRP A 199 -8.12 -11.02 13.73
C TRP A 199 -9.52 -11.48 14.18
N GLY A 200 -9.76 -11.69 15.47
CA GLY A 200 -11.02 -12.25 15.98
C GLY A 200 -11.22 -13.73 15.61
N ASP A 201 -12.47 -14.18 15.55
CA ASP A 201 -12.81 -15.60 15.41
C ASP A 201 -12.70 -16.16 13.97
N TYR A 202 -12.43 -15.30 12.98
CA TYR A 202 -12.25 -15.72 11.59
C TYR A 202 -10.87 -16.34 11.32
N ILE A 203 -9.90 -16.07 12.19
CA ILE A 203 -8.53 -16.54 12.01
C ILE A 203 -8.06 -17.15 13.31
N HIS A 204 -7.94 -18.48 13.31
CA HIS A 204 -7.56 -19.25 14.49
C HIS A 204 -6.22 -18.80 15.12
N SER A 205 -5.22 -18.48 14.30
CA SER A 205 -3.90 -18.05 14.78
C SER A 205 -3.08 -17.38 13.67
N GLN A 206 -2.04 -16.61 14.04
CA GLN A 206 -1.08 -16.07 13.08
C GLN A 206 -0.34 -17.17 12.30
N VAL A 207 -0.09 -18.33 12.93
CA VAL A 207 0.52 -19.49 12.28
C VAL A 207 -0.42 -20.07 11.22
N GLY A 208 -1.70 -20.23 11.56
CA GLY A 208 -2.74 -20.67 10.63
C GLY A 208 -2.88 -19.71 9.44
N LEU A 209 -2.94 -18.41 9.71
CA LEU A 209 -3.00 -17.38 8.67
C LEU A 209 -1.77 -17.43 7.75
N ALA A 210 -0.58 -17.49 8.31
CA ALA A 210 0.65 -17.55 7.53
C ALA A 210 0.70 -18.77 6.60
N LYS A 211 0.22 -19.92 7.08
CA LYS A 211 0.12 -21.13 6.26
C LYS A 211 -0.98 -21.03 5.20
N ALA A 212 -2.14 -20.46 5.53
CA ALA A 212 -3.21 -20.24 4.55
C ALA A 212 -2.72 -19.34 3.40
N ILE A 213 -2.06 -18.22 3.71
CA ILE A 213 -1.43 -17.32 2.74
C ILE A 213 -0.42 -18.09 1.88
N ALA A 214 0.50 -18.83 2.50
CA ALA A 214 1.51 -19.60 1.77
C ALA A 214 0.92 -20.71 0.90
N ASN A 215 -0.12 -21.40 1.36
CA ASN A 215 -0.80 -22.45 0.61
C ASN A 215 -1.50 -21.87 -0.62
N ASN A 216 -2.21 -20.75 -0.46
CA ASN A 216 -2.88 -20.07 -1.56
C ASN A 216 -1.86 -19.53 -2.58
N TYR A 217 -0.83 -18.79 -2.13
CA TYR A 217 0.24 -18.29 -3.00
C TYR A 217 0.91 -19.40 -3.79
N ASN A 218 1.27 -20.52 -3.14
CA ASN A 218 1.90 -21.63 -3.84
C ASN A 218 0.93 -22.29 -4.84
N SER A 219 -0.36 -22.35 -4.56
CA SER A 219 -1.36 -22.91 -5.48
C SER A 219 -1.62 -22.02 -6.69
N VAL A 220 -1.57 -20.69 -6.52
CA VAL A 220 -1.60 -19.73 -7.63
C VAL A 220 -0.33 -19.82 -8.48
N LYS A 221 0.84 -19.94 -7.83
CA LYS A 221 2.16 -19.90 -8.48
C LYS A 221 2.50 -21.17 -9.26
N HIS A 222 2.14 -22.35 -8.74
CA HIS A 222 2.61 -23.63 -9.24
C HIS A 222 1.54 -24.32 -10.10
N ALA A 223 1.80 -24.41 -11.41
CA ALA A 223 0.88 -25.03 -12.38
C ALA A 223 0.62 -26.53 -12.13
N ASP A 224 1.51 -27.22 -11.40
CA ASP A 224 1.40 -28.63 -11.08
C ASP A 224 0.56 -28.93 -9.82
N ARG A 225 0.02 -27.89 -9.15
CA ARG A 225 -0.82 -28.05 -7.94
C ARG A 225 -2.30 -28.27 -8.20
N GLY A 226 -2.68 -28.50 -9.46
CA GLY A 226 -4.07 -28.79 -9.84
C GLY A 226 -4.84 -27.52 -10.22
N SER A 227 -6.10 -27.44 -9.79
CA SER A 227 -6.93 -26.27 -10.03
C SER A 227 -6.45 -25.05 -9.23
N PHE A 228 -6.81 -23.86 -9.69
CA PHE A 228 -6.67 -22.65 -8.88
C PHE A 228 -7.36 -22.82 -7.51
N PRO A 229 -6.85 -22.14 -6.46
CA PRO A 229 -7.52 -22.11 -5.17
C PRO A 229 -8.93 -21.51 -5.28
N ASP A 230 -9.74 -21.77 -4.26
CA ASP A 230 -11.09 -21.19 -4.18
C ASP A 230 -11.03 -19.65 -4.28
N HIS A 231 -11.99 -19.07 -5.01
CA HIS A 231 -11.97 -17.65 -5.31
C HIS A 231 -12.17 -16.80 -4.04
N ALA A 232 -12.97 -17.28 -3.08
CA ALA A 232 -13.27 -16.56 -1.85
C ALA A 232 -12.05 -16.55 -0.93
N GLU A 233 -11.38 -17.70 -0.81
CA GLU A 233 -10.11 -17.81 -0.08
C GLU A 233 -9.05 -16.87 -0.65
N THR A 234 -8.92 -16.83 -1.97
CA THR A 234 -7.92 -16.00 -2.67
C THR A 234 -8.22 -14.53 -2.51
N PHE A 235 -9.50 -14.13 -2.61
CA PHE A 235 -9.93 -12.76 -2.42
C PHE A 235 -9.67 -12.28 -0.98
N LEU A 236 -10.07 -13.07 0.02
CA LEU A 236 -9.85 -12.75 1.43
C LEU A 236 -8.37 -12.68 1.80
N ILE A 237 -7.55 -13.60 1.27
CA ILE A 237 -6.09 -13.54 1.43
C ILE A 237 -5.52 -12.28 0.77
N GLY A 238 -6.02 -11.91 -0.41
CA GLY A 238 -5.62 -10.67 -1.07
C GLY A 238 -5.87 -9.44 -0.19
N ASP A 239 -7.05 -9.36 0.42
CA ASP A 239 -7.41 -8.25 1.33
C ASP A 239 -6.55 -8.20 2.60
N VAL A 240 -6.34 -9.37 3.22
CA VAL A 240 -5.47 -9.48 4.40
C VAL A 240 -4.05 -9.08 4.05
N ASN A 241 -3.49 -9.60 2.96
CA ASN A 241 -2.14 -9.28 2.55
C ASN A 241 -1.97 -7.80 2.23
N GLU A 242 -2.95 -7.19 1.54
CA GLU A 242 -2.93 -5.76 1.25
C GLU A 242 -2.89 -4.93 2.53
N LEU A 243 -3.72 -5.27 3.51
CA LEU A 243 -3.67 -4.59 4.81
C LEU A 243 -2.30 -4.77 5.48
N VAL A 244 -1.77 -6.00 5.52
CA VAL A 244 -0.49 -6.31 6.16
C VAL A 244 0.66 -5.53 5.51
N VAL A 245 0.76 -5.50 4.17
CA VAL A 245 1.82 -4.74 3.50
C VAL A 245 1.68 -3.24 3.74
N ARG A 246 0.45 -2.69 3.76
CA ARG A 246 0.23 -1.28 4.06
C ARG A 246 0.64 -0.94 5.50
N LEU A 247 0.26 -1.76 6.48
CA LEU A 247 0.64 -1.56 7.89
C LEU A 247 2.15 -1.73 8.12
N LEU A 248 2.80 -2.67 7.42
CA LEU A 248 4.26 -2.77 7.43
C LEU A 248 4.92 -1.51 6.87
N ALA A 249 4.43 -0.98 5.75
CA ALA A 249 4.97 0.25 5.15
C ALA A 249 4.83 1.43 6.11
N VAL A 250 3.68 1.57 6.79
CA VAL A 250 3.49 2.59 7.82
C VAL A 250 4.42 2.38 9.01
N ARG A 251 4.67 1.13 9.43
CA ARG A 251 5.65 0.84 10.48
C ARG A 251 7.06 1.32 10.15
N LEU A 252 7.46 1.29 8.87
CA LEU A 252 8.78 1.78 8.44
C LEU A 252 8.96 3.30 8.59
N THR A 253 7.91 4.04 8.93
CA THR A 253 8.00 5.47 9.22
C THR A 253 8.34 5.74 10.69
N GLY A 254 8.27 4.73 11.57
CA GLY A 254 8.40 4.91 13.01
C GLY A 254 7.20 5.58 13.70
N GLN A 255 6.15 5.96 12.95
CA GLN A 255 4.96 6.67 13.48
C GLN A 255 3.72 5.79 13.56
N ALA A 256 3.89 4.46 13.59
CA ALA A 256 2.79 3.52 13.46
C ALA A 256 2.18 3.05 14.79
N ASP A 257 2.76 3.38 15.94
CA ASP A 257 2.44 2.68 17.19
C ASP A 257 0.98 2.86 17.63
N GLU A 258 0.45 4.07 17.58
CA GLU A 258 -0.96 4.33 17.90
C GLU A 258 -1.90 3.64 16.90
N LEU A 259 -1.62 3.74 15.61
CA LEU A 259 -2.37 3.05 14.55
C LEU A 259 -2.38 1.54 14.79
N LEU A 260 -1.21 0.93 14.98
CA LEU A 260 -1.07 -0.50 15.21
C LEU A 260 -1.74 -0.94 16.51
N GLY A 261 -1.77 -0.09 17.55
CA GLY A 261 -2.54 -0.30 18.77
C GLY A 261 -4.00 -0.64 18.48
N ARG A 262 -4.66 0.15 17.63
CA ARG A 262 -6.06 -0.09 17.23
C ARG A 262 -6.27 -1.42 16.50
N TYR A 263 -5.34 -1.80 15.61
CA TYR A 263 -5.39 -3.11 14.94
C TYR A 263 -5.09 -4.29 15.87
N ARG A 264 -4.23 -4.11 16.87
CA ARG A 264 -3.93 -5.10 17.92
C ARG A 264 -5.12 -5.30 18.86
N GLU A 265 -5.92 -4.27 19.06
CA GLU A 265 -7.18 -4.35 19.81
C GLU A 265 -8.32 -4.96 18.96
N GLY A 266 -8.21 -4.87 17.63
CA GLY A 266 -9.16 -5.44 16.68
C GLY A 266 -10.32 -4.51 16.30
N SER A 267 -10.17 -3.20 16.56
CA SER A 267 -11.18 -2.17 16.30
C SER A 267 -11.24 -1.71 14.83
N GLU A 268 -10.14 -1.87 14.08
CA GLU A 268 -9.98 -1.36 12.69
C GLU A 268 -10.13 -2.44 11.60
N LEU A 269 -10.73 -3.59 11.94
CA LEU A 269 -10.87 -4.73 11.02
C LEU A 269 -12.27 -4.88 10.40
N TRP A 270 -13.14 -3.87 10.56
CA TRP A 270 -14.55 -3.97 10.18
C TRP A 270 -14.77 -4.40 8.72
N GLU A 271 -14.09 -3.77 7.76
CA GLU A 271 -14.26 -4.12 6.34
C GLU A 271 -13.80 -5.55 6.03
N ILE A 272 -12.70 -6.00 6.63
CA ILE A 272 -12.21 -7.37 6.46
C ILE A 272 -13.22 -8.34 7.08
N LYS A 273 -13.70 -8.09 8.31
CA LYS A 273 -14.70 -8.93 8.99
C LYS A 273 -15.97 -9.07 8.15
N GLN A 274 -16.48 -7.97 7.59
CA GLN A 274 -17.64 -8.02 6.70
C GLN A 274 -17.44 -8.90 5.46
N ARG A 275 -16.24 -8.92 4.89
CA ARG A 275 -15.93 -9.78 3.74
C ARG A 275 -15.88 -11.25 4.17
N PHE A 276 -15.27 -11.56 5.30
CA PHE A 276 -15.31 -12.91 5.87
C PHE A 276 -16.76 -13.37 6.16
N ASP A 277 -17.61 -12.48 6.68
CA ASP A 277 -19.04 -12.75 6.86
C ASP A 277 -19.77 -13.02 5.56
N ALA A 278 -19.50 -12.22 4.51
CA ALA A 278 -20.14 -12.38 3.22
C ALA A 278 -19.83 -13.74 2.57
N TYR A 279 -18.59 -14.22 2.68
CA TYR A 279 -18.20 -15.54 2.17
C TYR A 279 -18.50 -16.68 3.14
N ARG A 280 -18.77 -16.38 4.41
CA ARG A 280 -19.06 -17.36 5.47
C ARG A 280 -17.98 -18.44 5.60
N ILE A 281 -16.72 -18.06 5.49
CA ILE A 281 -15.58 -18.96 5.68
C ILE A 281 -14.62 -18.39 6.71
N ARG A 282 -13.80 -19.24 7.32
CA ARG A 282 -12.76 -18.86 8.28
C ARG A 282 -11.56 -19.80 8.20
N ILE A 283 -10.43 -19.36 8.72
CA ILE A 283 -9.25 -20.21 8.93
C ILE A 283 -9.39 -20.89 10.30
N ALA A 284 -9.61 -22.20 10.28
CA ALA A 284 -10.09 -22.95 11.44
C ALA A 284 -8.99 -23.48 12.37
N ASP A 285 -7.75 -23.60 11.89
CA ASP A 285 -6.69 -24.29 12.62
C ASP A 285 -5.29 -23.70 12.37
N VAL A 286 -4.29 -24.30 13.03
CA VAL A 286 -2.86 -23.97 12.88
C VAL A 286 -2.23 -24.52 11.61
N ALA A 287 -2.95 -25.31 10.82
CA ALA A 287 -2.52 -25.80 9.51
C ALA A 287 -2.88 -24.81 8.39
N GLY A 288 -3.78 -23.86 8.67
CA GLY A 288 -4.27 -22.89 7.70
C GLY A 288 -5.43 -23.42 6.87
N THR A 289 -6.21 -24.35 7.42
CA THR A 289 -7.36 -24.96 6.73
C THR A 289 -8.56 -24.02 6.77
N TRP A 290 -9.27 -23.91 5.64
CA TRP A 290 -10.52 -23.15 5.54
C TRP A 290 -11.72 -23.99 5.95
N GLN A 291 -12.68 -23.35 6.61
CA GLN A 291 -13.92 -23.97 7.06
C GLN A 291 -15.10 -23.01 6.83
N ALA A 292 -16.22 -23.55 6.34
CA ALA A 292 -17.49 -22.82 6.29
C ALA A 292 -18.04 -22.54 7.71
N ILE A 293 -18.60 -21.34 7.89
CA ILE A 293 -19.30 -20.92 9.10
C ILE A 293 -20.79 -21.29 8.94
N PRO A 294 -21.34 -22.19 9.77
CA PRO A 294 -22.73 -22.63 9.68
C PRO A 294 -23.71 -21.44 9.74
N SER A 295 -24.82 -21.53 9.01
CA SER A 295 -25.91 -20.55 9.14
C SER A 295 -26.76 -20.84 10.34
N ASP A 296 -27.11 -19.81 11.11
CA ASP A 296 -28.07 -19.93 12.23
C ASP A 296 -29.41 -20.53 11.79
N ALA A 297 -29.77 -20.46 10.50
CA ALA A 297 -30.93 -21.13 9.91
C ALA A 297 -30.90 -22.68 9.98
N ALA A 298 -29.75 -23.30 10.25
CA ALA A 298 -29.64 -24.76 10.43
C ALA A 298 -29.87 -25.21 11.88
N ALA A 299 -29.87 -24.28 12.85
CA ALA A 299 -30.08 -24.58 14.26
C ALA A 299 -31.57 -24.67 14.64
N GLU A 300 -32.47 -24.06 13.87
CA GLU A 300 -33.93 -24.08 14.13
C GLU A 300 -34.66 -25.28 13.50
N GLY A 301 -33.98 -26.14 12.74
CA GLY A 301 -34.57 -27.33 12.10
C GLY A 301 -34.40 -28.64 12.88
N ALA A 302 -33.83 -28.60 14.08
CA ALA A 302 -33.55 -29.77 14.91
C ALA A 302 -34.11 -29.60 16.34
N THR A 303 -35.43 -29.49 16.44
CA THR A 303 -36.19 -29.74 17.67
C THR A 303 -37.42 -30.56 17.35
#